data_AF-A0A9P8UAT4-F1
#
_entry.id   AF-A0A9P8UAT4-F1
#
_cell.length_a   1.000
_cell.length_b   1.000
_cell.length_c   1.000
_cell.angle_alpha   90.00
_cell.angle_beta   90.00
_cell.angle_gamma   90.00
#
_symmetry.space_group_name_H-M   'P 1'
#
loop_
_entity.id
_entity.type
_entity.pdbx_description
1 polymer ?
#
loop_
_entity_poly.entity_id
_entity_poly.type
_entity_poly.pdbx_seq_one_letter_code
_entity_poly.pdbx_strand_id
1 'polypeptide(L)' 'MVDWPCQRQVDLHFDPSMREESCKWLESFDALQSKTLKAFNKGKFDLLAALAHSEVPDGRYSIRSRRRLRTIA' A
#
# COMPACT_ATOMS: atom_id res chain seq x y z
N MET A 1 -21.96 -11.95 -14.08
CA MET A 1 -20.88 -11.84 -13.06
C MET A 1 -20.53 -13.25 -12.67
N VAL A 2 -19.27 -13.65 -12.77
CA VAL A 2 -18.84 -15.00 -12.35
C VAL A 2 -18.94 -15.06 -10.83
N ASP A 3 -19.59 -16.10 -10.31
CA ASP A 3 -19.66 -16.37 -8.87
C ASP A 3 -18.27 -16.77 -8.38
N TRP A 4 -17.53 -15.77 -7.92
CA TRP A 4 -16.21 -15.97 -7.34
C TRP A 4 -16.38 -16.60 -5.95
N PRO A 5 -15.74 -17.75 -5.67
CA PRO A 5 -16.02 -18.51 -4.47
C PRO A 5 -15.50 -17.86 -3.18
N CYS A 6 -14.53 -16.94 -3.28
CA CYS A 6 -13.98 -16.26 -2.11
C CYS A 6 -14.72 -14.95 -1.83
N GLN A 7 -15.02 -14.69 -0.56
CA GLN A 7 -15.52 -13.37 -0.16
C GLN A 7 -14.47 -12.31 -0.48
N ARG A 8 -14.88 -11.25 -1.17
CA ARG A 8 -14.02 -10.09 -1.41
C ARG A 8 -13.94 -9.30 -0.11
N GLN A 9 -12.76 -9.24 0.48
CA GLN A 9 -12.48 -8.43 1.65
C GLN A 9 -11.44 -7.38 1.27
N VAL A 10 -11.58 -6.19 1.82
CA VAL A 10 -10.55 -5.15 1.79
C VAL A 10 -9.90 -5.17 3.17
N ASP A 11 -8.59 -5.01 3.22
CA ASP A 11 -7.88 -4.80 4.48
C ASP A 11 -8.59 -3.73 5.33
N LEU A 12 -8.91 -4.09 6.58
CA LEU A 12 -9.54 -3.20 7.57
C LEU A 12 -8.69 -1.95 7.86
N HIS A 13 -7.38 -2.04 7.63
CA HIS A 13 -6.43 -0.96 7.83
C HIS A 13 -6.17 -0.14 6.57
N PHE A 14 -6.90 -0.38 5.48
CA PHE A 14 -6.76 0.42 4.27
C PHE A 14 -7.23 1.86 4.53
N ASP A 15 -6.26 2.76 4.56
CA ASP A 15 -6.48 4.19 4.62
C ASP A 15 -6.04 4.83 3.29
N PRO A 16 -6.99 5.36 2.49
CA PRO A 16 -6.68 6.07 1.25
C PRO A 16 -5.69 7.23 1.43
N SER A 17 -5.58 7.80 2.64
CA SER A 17 -4.62 8.86 2.94
C SER A 17 -3.15 8.37 2.89
N MET A 18 -2.90 7.08 3.08
CA MET A 18 -1.55 6.47 2.98
C MET A 18 -1.00 6.44 1.54
N ARG A 19 -1.87 6.67 0.56
CA ARG A 19 -1.49 6.71 -0.86
C ARG A 19 -0.43 7.78 -1.11
N GLU A 20 -0.63 8.98 -0.57
CA GLU A 20 0.29 10.09 -0.80
C GLU A 20 1.67 9.78 -0.20
N GLU A 21 1.71 9.18 0.99
CA GLU A 21 2.96 8.73 1.63
C GLU A 21 3.66 7.65 0.79
N SER A 22 2.91 6.70 0.26
CA SER A 22 3.44 5.61 -0.58
C SER A 22 3.98 6.12 -1.92
N CYS A 23 3.29 7.07 -2.56
CA CYS A 23 3.75 7.72 -3.78
C CYS A 23 5.02 8.53 -3.54
N LYS A 24 5.07 9.35 -2.47
CA LYS A 24 6.28 10.11 -2.08
C LYS A 24 7.45 9.19 -1.76
N TRP A 25 7.19 8.07 -1.09
CA TRP A 25 8.21 7.06 -0.82
C TRP A 25 8.76 6.47 -2.12
N LEU A 26 7.90 6.11 -3.08
CA LEU A 26 8.34 5.61 -4.38
C LEU A 26 9.16 6.65 -5.17
N GLU A 27 8.72 7.91 -5.16
CA GLU A 27 9.41 9.03 -5.81
C GLU A 27 10.82 9.25 -5.24
N SER A 28 11.05 8.94 -3.95
CA SER A 28 12.36 9.09 -3.33
C SER A 28 13.45 8.15 -3.85
N PHE A 29 13.08 7.07 -4.54
CA PHE A 29 14.04 6.12 -5.12
C PHE A 29 14.54 6.53 -6.50
N ASP A 30 13.93 7.55 -7.11
CA ASP A 30 14.16 7.94 -8.52
C ASP A 30 14.11 6.73 -9.49
N ALA A 31 13.31 5.71 -9.13
CA ALA A 31 13.30 4.42 -9.82
C ALA A 31 12.51 4.44 -11.14
N LEU A 32 11.65 5.45 -11.34
CA LEU A 32 10.74 5.54 -12.47
C LEU A 32 10.90 6.87 -13.20
N GLN A 33 10.94 6.80 -14.53
CA GLN A 33 10.82 7.99 -15.38
C GLN A 33 9.46 8.67 -15.19
N SER A 34 9.39 10.00 -15.38
CA SER A 34 8.18 10.80 -15.15
C SER A 34 6.92 10.26 -15.84
N LYS A 35 7.04 9.73 -17.06
CA LYS A 35 5.91 9.11 -17.80
C LYS A 35 5.40 7.84 -17.10
N THR A 36 6.32 6.99 -16.67
CA THR A 36 6.02 5.73 -15.97
C THR A 36 5.48 5.98 -14.58
N LEU A 37 6.01 6.98 -13.85
CA LEU A 37 5.51 7.41 -12.56
C LEU A 37 4.05 7.89 -12.64
N LYS A 38 3.70 8.69 -13.66
CA LYS A 38 2.31 9.10 -13.89
C LYS A 38 1.39 7.91 -14.17
N ALA A 39 1.83 6.94 -14.96
CA ALA A 39 1.07 5.71 -15.21
C ALA A 39 0.91 4.88 -13.93
N PHE A 40 1.98 4.77 -13.14
CA PHE A 40 1.97 4.07 -11.85
C PHE A 40 0.97 4.71 -10.88
N ASN A 41 1.04 6.03 -10.71
CA ASN A 41 0.13 6.78 -9.84
C ASN A 41 -1.33 6.70 -10.30
N LYS A 42 -1.62 6.39 -11.57
CA LYS A 42 -2.99 6.13 -12.06
C LYS A 42 -3.48 4.71 -11.72
N GLY A 43 -2.58 3.75 -11.57
CA GLY A 43 -2.89 2.32 -11.40
C GLY A 43 -3.55 1.93 -10.06
N LYS A 44 -3.57 2.83 -9.07
CA LYS A 44 -4.13 2.57 -7.72
C LYS A 44 -3.63 1.25 -7.10
N PHE A 45 -2.31 1.04 -7.15
CA PHE A 45 -1.67 -0.17 -6.60
C PHE A 45 -1.82 -0.33 -5.08
N ASP A 46 -2.07 0.77 -4.36
CA ASP A 46 -2.48 0.81 -2.96
C ASP A 46 -3.75 -0.01 -2.71
N LEU A 47 -4.79 0.20 -3.53
CA LEU A 47 -6.04 -0.54 -3.42
C LEU A 47 -5.86 -2.02 -3.80
N LEU A 48 -5.05 -2.29 -4.82
CA LEU A 48 -4.73 -3.67 -5.22
C LEU A 48 -4.05 -4.42 -4.07
N ALA A 49 -3.10 -3.79 -3.38
CA ALA A 49 -2.41 -4.39 -2.24
C ALA A 49 -3.39 -4.66 -1.08
N ALA A 50 -4.28 -3.73 -0.77
CA ALA A 50 -5.30 -3.90 0.27
C ALA A 50 -6.30 -5.03 -0.02
N LEU A 51 -6.59 -5.28 -1.30
CA LEU A 51 -7.42 -6.41 -1.74
C LEU A 51 -6.66 -7.74 -1.72
N ALA A 52 -5.36 -7.72 -2.04
CA ALA A 52 -4.52 -8.92 -2.05
C ALA A 52 -4.14 -9.40 -0.64
N HIS A 53 -4.15 -8.51 0.35
CA HIS A 53 -3.67 -8.75 1.71
C HIS A 53 -4.73 -8.45 2.78
N SER A 54 -5.99 -8.76 2.51
CA SER A 54 -7.12 -8.48 3.41
C SER A 54 -7.09 -9.21 4.76
N GLU A 55 -6.36 -10.33 4.86
CA GLU A 55 -6.31 -11.19 6.05
C GLU A 55 -5.08 -10.94 6.94
N VAL A 56 -4.27 -9.93 6.64
CA VAL A 56 -3.02 -9.74 7.38
C VAL A 56 -3.32 -9.22 8.78
N PRO A 57 -3.00 -9.96 9.85
CA PRO A 57 -3.17 -9.48 11.20
C PRO A 57 -2.23 -8.30 11.41
N ASP A 58 -2.80 -7.19 11.88
CA ASP A 58 -2.19 -5.95 12.34
C ASP A 58 -0.65 -5.85 12.18
N GLY A 59 -0.21 -5.01 11.23
CA GLY A 59 1.10 -4.35 11.33
C GLY A 59 2.29 -4.96 10.58
N ARG A 60 2.15 -6.05 9.80
CA ARG A 60 3.28 -6.60 9.01
C ARG A 60 3.65 -5.79 7.75
N TYR A 61 2.70 -5.05 7.16
CA TYR A 61 2.93 -4.22 5.97
C TYR A 61 2.85 -2.71 6.22
N SER A 62 2.49 -2.28 7.44
CA SER A 62 2.49 -0.86 7.79
C SER A 62 3.92 -0.38 7.99
N ILE A 63 4.40 0.51 7.12
CA ILE A 63 5.70 1.19 7.27
C ILE A 63 5.81 1.89 8.64
N ARG A 64 4.68 2.22 9.29
CA ARG A 64 4.64 2.82 10.63
C ARG A 64 5.14 1.89 11.74
N SER A 65 5.02 0.56 11.61
CA SER A 65 5.53 -0.37 12.61
C SER A 65 7.07 -0.40 12.66
N ARG A 66 7.76 0.05 11.60
CA ARG A 66 9.24 0.18 11.59
C ARG A 66 9.77 1.46 12.25
N ARG A 67 8.96 2.51 12.44
CA ARG A 67 9.41 3.77 13.08
C ARG A 67 9.52 3.69 14.61
N ARG A 68 8.94 2.69 15.27
CA ARG A 68 9.04 2.53 16.74
C ARG A 68 10.30 1.83 17.25
N LEU A 69 11.20 1.35 16.38
CA LEU A 69 12.42 0.63 16.80
C LEU A 69 13.70 1.49 16.83
N ARG A 70 13.59 2.83 16.75
CA ARG A 70 14.72 3.72 16.97
C ARG A 70 14.32 4.86 17.89
N THR A 71 14.34 4.62 19.20
CA THR A 71 14.80 5.54 20.27
C THR A 71 14.67 4.76 21.58
N ILE A 72 15.67 3.96 21.91
CA ILE A 72 16.03 3.68 23.31
C ILE A 72 17.52 4.00 23.36
N ALA A 73 17.83 5.18 23.89
CA ALA A 73 19.11 5.54 24.45
C ALA A 73 18.87 5.73 25.95
#